data_AF-A0A2M7SU25-F1
#
_entry.id   AF-A0A2M7SU25-F1
#
_cell.length_a   1.000
_cell.length_b   1.000
_cell.length_c   1.000
_cell.angle_alpha   90.00
_cell.angle_beta   90.00
_cell.angle_gamma   90.00
#
_symmetry.space_group_name_H-M   'P 1'
#
loop_
_entity.id
_entity.type
_entity.pdbx_description
1 polymer ?
#
loop_
_entity_poly.entity_id
_entity_poly.type
_entity_poly.pdbx_seq_one_letter_code
_entity_poly.pdbx_strand_id
1 'polypeptide(L)' 'MAEVKLGSGEGFESLLRRFNRQVQQGRILAEVRRRRFFEKPSEARKKKQAAKRRKV' A
#
# COMPACT_ATOMS: atom_id res chain seq x y z
N MET A 1 -2.26 3.95 -6.83
CA MET A 1 -1.03 4.65 -7.26
C MET A 1 -0.87 5.88 -6.38
N ALA A 2 0.36 6.30 -6.07
CA ALA A 2 0.63 7.51 -5.30
C ALA A 2 1.26 8.53 -6.24
N GLU A 3 0.71 9.75 -6.28
CA GLU A 3 1.21 10.85 -7.10
C GLU A 3 1.33 12.09 -6.20
N VAL A 4 2.53 12.67 -6.16
CA VAL A 4 2.82 13.90 -5.41
C VAL A 4 3.49 14.87 -6.36
N LYS A 5 2.91 16.07 -6.50
CA LYS A 5 3.48 17.17 -7.26
C LYS A 5 4.23 18.13 -6.33
N LEU A 6 5.31 18.70 -6.83
CA LEU A 6 6.13 19.67 -6.11
C LEU A 6 5.31 20.93 -5.80
N GLY A 7 5.28 21.34 -4.54
CA GLY A 7 4.70 22.61 -4.13
C GLY A 7 5.66 23.77 -4.36
N SER A 8 5.13 24.98 -4.53
CA SER A 8 5.92 26.21 -4.62
C SER A 8 6.75 26.41 -3.36
N GLY A 9 8.09 26.36 -3.48
CA GLY A 9 9.01 26.52 -2.34
C GLY A 9 9.22 25.27 -1.48
N GLU A 10 8.72 24.11 -1.91
CA GLU A 10 8.95 22.86 -1.19
C GLU A 10 10.33 22.27 -1.49
N GLY A 11 11.08 21.89 -0.44
CA GLY A 11 12.32 21.13 -0.59
C GLY A 11 12.09 19.65 -0.96
N PHE A 12 13.05 19.03 -1.64
CA PHE A 12 12.99 17.64 -2.10
C PHE A 12 12.64 16.64 -0.98
N GLU A 13 13.24 16.80 0.21
CA GLU A 13 12.99 15.89 1.34
C GLU A 13 11.53 15.91 1.82
N SER A 14 10.89 17.09 1.80
CA SER A 14 9.48 17.21 2.17
C SER A 14 8.59 16.48 1.17
N LEU A 15 8.86 16.65 -0.13
CA LEU A 15 8.14 15.94 -1.18
C LEU A 15 8.29 14.42 -1.04
N LEU A 16 9.51 13.94 -0.77
CA LEU A 16 9.78 12.51 -0.56
C LEU A 16 9.03 11.96 0.67
N ARG A 17 8.96 12.71 1.76
CA ARG A 17 8.18 12.33 2.96
C ARG A 17 6.69 12.21 2.63
N ARG A 18 6.12 13.17 1.88
CA ARG A 18 4.70 13.13 1.47
C ARG A 18 4.42 11.94 0.55
N PHE A 19 5.31 11.67 -0.41
CA PHE A 19 5.21 10.50 -1.28
C PHE A 19 5.24 9.20 -0.49
N ASN A 20 6.22 9.02 0.41
CA ASN A 20 6.32 7.83 1.25
C ASN A 20 5.07 7.64 2.12
N ARG A 21 4.52 8.72 2.69
CA ARG A 21 3.27 8.67 3.45
C ARG A 21 2.09 8.22 2.59
N GLN A 22 1.94 8.74 1.38
CA GLN A 22 0.88 8.30 0.47
C GLN A 22 1.03 6.84 0.04
N VAL A 23 2.26 6.38 -0.23
CA VAL A 23 2.54 4.97 -0.57
C VAL A 23 2.14 4.02 0.56
N GLN A 24 2.46 4.40 1.81
CA GLN A 24 2.11 3.63 2.99
C GLN A 24 0.59 3.63 3.25
N GLN A 25 -0.05 4.81 3.20
CA GLN A 25 -1.50 4.94 3.40
C GLN A 25 -2.30 4.18 2.33
N GLY A 26 -1.86 4.26 1.07
CA GLY A 26 -2.46 3.53 -0.05
C GLY A 26 -2.22 2.02 0.00
N ARG A 27 -1.43 1.51 0.97
CA ARG A 27 -1.06 0.09 1.08
C ARG A 27 -0.53 -0.53 -0.22
N ILE A 28 0.11 0.29 -1.05
CA ILE A 28 0.54 -0.09 -2.41
C ILE A 28 1.51 -1.28 -2.35
N LEU A 29 2.46 -1.26 -1.40
CA LEU A 29 3.43 -2.34 -1.22
C LEU A 29 2.76 -3.66 -0.79
N ALA A 30 1.70 -3.60 0.02
CA ALA A 30 0.97 -4.79 0.44
C ALA A 30 0.16 -5.39 -0.72
N GLU A 31 -0.41 -4.53 -1.56
CA GLU A 31 -1.14 -4.93 -2.76
C GLU A 31 -0.23 -5.60 -3.79
N VAL A 32 0.92 -4.99 -4.10
CA VAL A 32 1.92 -5.56 -5.03
C VAL A 32 2.39 -6.93 -4.54
N ARG A 33 2.69 -7.06 -3.24
CA ARG A 33 3.07 -8.36 -2.65
C ARG A 33 1.98 -9.42 -2.78
N ARG A 34 0.71 -9.04 -2.56
CA ARG A 34 -0.43 -9.97 -2.68
C ARG A 34 -0.70 -10.37 -4.13
N ARG A 35 -0.48 -9.48 -5.10
CA ARG A 35 -0.73 -9.71 -6.53
C ARG A 35 0.46 -10.31 -7.28
N ARG A 36 1.59 -10.56 -6.61
CA ARG A 36 2.82 -11.08 -7.24
C ARG A 36 2.61 -12.43 -7.96
N PHE A 37 1.68 -13.24 -7.48
CA PHE A 37 1.33 -14.53 -8.07
C PHE A 37 -0.20 -14.66 -8.11
N PHE A 38 -0.69 -15.48 -9.03
CA PHE A 38 -2.09 -15.86 -9.05
C PHE A 38 -2.42 -16.71 -7.83
N GLU A 39 -3.47 -16.34 -7.11
CA GLU A 39 -4.02 -17.10 -5.99
C GLU A 39 -5.47 -17.44 -6.30
N LYS A 40 -5.85 -18.70 -6.07
CA LYS A 40 -7.24 -19.13 -6.29
C LYS A 40 -8.18 -18.28 -5.44
N PRO A 41 -9.36 -17.86 -5.94
CA PRO A 41 -10.27 -16.99 -5.19
C PRO A 41 -10.65 -17.52 -3.80
N SER A 42 -10.74 -18.85 -3.65
CA SER A 42 -11.02 -19.52 -2.37
C SER A 42 -9.91 -19.32 -1.33
N GLU A 43 -8.65 -19.48 -1.74
CA GLU A 43 -7.47 -19.30 -0.87
C GLU A 43 -7.31 -17.84 -0.45
N ALA A 44 -7.51 -16.91 -1.38
CA ALA A 44 -7.51 -15.48 -1.09
C ALA A 44 -8.59 -15.09 -0.06
N ARG A 45 -9.79 -15.67 -0.16
CA ARG A 45 -10.87 -15.49 0.83
C ARG A 45 -10.48 -16.04 2.20
N LYS A 46 -9.91 -17.25 2.26
CA LYS A 46 -9.43 -17.88 3.51
C LYS A 46 -8.34 -17.03 4.18
N LYS A 47 -7.31 -16.59 3.44
CA LYS A 47 -6.25 -15.71 3.98
C LYS A 47 -6.80 -14.38 4.48
N LYS A 48 -7.76 -13.77 3.76
CA LYS A 48 -8.41 -12.52 4.19
C LYS A 48 -9.19 -12.69 5.51
N GLN A 49 -9.87 -13.82 5.71
CA GLN A 49 -10.57 -14.12 6.97
C GLN A 49 -9.58 -14.35 8.12
N ALA A 50 -8.52 -15.14 7.90
CA ALA A 50 -7.49 -15.38 8.91
C ALA A 50 -6.79 -14.08 9.35
N ALA A 51 -6.46 -13.20 8.39
CA ALA A 51 -5.86 -11.90 8.68
C ALA A 51 -6.78 -10.97 9.48
N LYS A 52 -8.11 -11.06 9.29
CA LYS A 52 -9.08 -10.32 10.11
C LYS A 52 -9.14 -10.85 11.54
N ARG A 53 -9.18 -12.18 11.72
CA ARG A 53 -9.26 -12.83 13.03
C ARG A 53 -8.05 -12.54 13.91
N ARG A 54 -6.85 -12.51 13.32
CA ARG A 54 -5.60 -12.20 14.03
C ARG A 54 -5.47 -10.73 14.45
N LYS A 55 -6.31 -9.84 13.92
CA LYS A 55 -6.25 -8.40 14.16
C LYS A 55 -7.19 -7.93 15.28
N VAL A 56 -8.01 -8.84 15.81
CA VAL A 56 -8.78 -8.70 17.06
C VAL A 56 -7.89 -9.23 18.18
#